data_AF-A0A9D8M0T5-F1
#
_entry.id   AF-A0A9D8M0T5-F1
#
_cell.length_a   1.000
_cell.length_b   1.000
_cell.length_c   1.000
_cell.angle_alpha   90.00
_cell.angle_beta   90.00
_cell.angle_gamma   90.00
#
_symmetry.space_group_name_H-M   'P 1'
#
loop_
_entity.id
_entity.type
_entity.pdbx_description
1 polymer ?
#
loop_
_entity_poly.entity_id
_entity_poly.type
_entity_poly.pdbx_seq_one_letter_code
_entity_poly.pdbx_strand_id
1 'polypeptide(L)'
;MVLTAALVAGLASGRVPFGWQETLGFAAGVWGVWLQVRESHWNWPVQLVSSAVYVIVFFQARLFADTTLNVLYVVLYALGWYWWLRGGTHGRGVQIGHVGWRPVAILAAVGVAGTAGMTVFLTAVHDSAPLLDALTTVTSLIALFLMGRKLFEAWWVWIAVNLVYVGLYVTRDLYLTALLYAIFAALSVVGLQQWHRLLAVRPPREATAG
;
A
#
# COMPACT_ATOMS: atom_id res chain seq x y z
N MET A 1 -5.88 11.97 10.73
CA MET A 1 -7.16 12.72 10.61
C MET A 1 -7.11 14.13 11.20
N VAL A 2 -6.53 14.40 12.39
CA VAL A 2 -6.22 15.81 12.76
C VAL A 2 -5.19 16.44 11.80
N LEU A 3 -4.06 15.75 11.56
CA LEU A 3 -2.96 16.27 10.74
C LEU A 3 -3.34 16.58 9.28
N THR A 4 -4.18 15.75 8.65
CA THR A 4 -4.73 16.00 7.31
C THR A 4 -5.68 17.19 7.27
N ALA A 5 -6.53 17.37 8.29
CA ALA A 5 -7.40 18.52 8.40
C ALA A 5 -6.58 19.81 8.59
N ALA A 6 -5.50 19.75 9.37
CA ALA A 6 -4.54 20.85 9.50
C ALA A 6 -3.81 21.16 8.18
N LEU A 7 -3.41 20.14 7.41
CA LEU A 7 -2.78 20.35 6.09
C LEU A 7 -3.75 21.01 5.09
N VAL A 8 -5.00 20.54 5.03
CA VAL A 8 -6.05 21.11 4.16
C VAL A 8 -6.42 22.54 4.59
N ALA A 9 -6.52 22.82 5.89
CA ALA A 9 -6.74 24.19 6.40
C ALA A 9 -5.52 25.11 6.16
N GLY A 10 -4.31 24.56 6.19
CA GLY A 10 -3.09 25.25 5.79
C GLY A 10 -3.11 25.64 4.31
N LEU A 11 -3.48 24.72 3.43
CA LEU A 11 -3.60 24.97 1.99
C LEU A 11 -4.68 26.02 1.71
N ALA A 12 -5.86 25.86 2.29
CA ALA A 12 -6.98 26.79 2.14
C ALA A 12 -6.70 28.20 2.71
N SER A 13 -5.64 28.37 3.50
CA SER A 13 -5.16 29.66 3.99
C SER A 13 -3.81 30.11 3.40
N GLY A 14 -3.30 29.42 2.37
CA GLY A 14 -2.04 29.76 1.68
C GLY A 14 -0.78 29.61 2.54
N ARG A 15 -0.85 28.85 3.65
CA ARG A 15 0.23 28.76 4.66
C ARG A 15 1.17 27.56 4.50
N VAL A 16 0.86 26.61 3.63
CA VAL A 16 1.78 25.54 3.21
C VAL A 16 2.20 25.75 1.75
N PRO A 17 3.46 25.49 1.40
CA PRO A 17 3.98 25.66 0.03
C PRO A 17 3.59 24.51 -0.92
N PHE A 18 2.79 23.55 -0.45
CA PHE A 18 2.46 22.32 -1.17
C PHE A 18 1.31 22.51 -2.17
N GLY A 19 1.32 21.72 -3.24
CA GLY A 19 0.27 21.72 -4.24
C GLY A 19 -1.06 21.20 -3.71
N TRP A 20 -2.16 21.62 -4.35
CA TRP A 20 -3.48 21.04 -4.10
C TRP A 20 -3.51 19.54 -4.44
N GLN A 21 -2.72 19.12 -5.43
CA GLN A 21 -2.52 17.73 -5.82
C GLN A 21 -1.88 16.94 -4.68
N GLU A 22 -0.73 17.38 -4.16
CA GLU A 22 -0.05 16.72 -3.04
C GLU A 22 -0.95 16.63 -1.79
N THR A 23 -1.67 17.72 -1.48
CA THR A 23 -2.62 17.78 -0.35
C THR A 23 -3.78 16.80 -0.53
N LEU A 24 -4.33 16.68 -1.75
CA LEU A 24 -5.41 15.75 -2.07
C LEU A 24 -4.94 14.30 -1.99
N GLY A 25 -3.79 13.98 -2.59
CA GLY A 25 -3.18 12.65 -2.53
C GLY A 25 -2.87 12.24 -1.09
N PHE A 26 -2.23 13.12 -0.32
CA PHE A 26 -1.94 12.90 1.11
C PHE A 26 -3.23 12.64 1.92
N ALA A 27 -4.26 13.48 1.77
CA ALA A 27 -5.51 13.33 2.51
C ALA A 27 -6.28 12.05 2.12
N ALA A 28 -6.31 11.72 0.82
CA ALA A 28 -6.91 10.49 0.31
C ALA A 28 -6.18 9.26 0.86
N GLY A 29 -4.85 9.18 0.71
CA GLY A 29 -4.05 8.06 1.18
C GLY A 29 -4.22 7.77 2.68
N VAL A 30 -4.21 8.81 3.52
CA VAL A 30 -4.43 8.62 4.97
C VAL A 30 -5.84 8.09 5.27
N TRP A 31 -6.88 8.45 4.51
CA TRP A 31 -8.23 7.86 4.69
C TRP A 31 -8.29 6.45 4.13
N GLY A 32 -7.64 6.18 3.00
CA GLY A 32 -7.57 4.86 2.39
C GLY A 32 -6.97 3.83 3.36
N VAL A 33 -5.76 4.10 3.88
CA VAL A 33 -5.13 3.21 4.87
C VAL A 33 -5.95 3.13 6.17
N TRP A 34 -6.57 4.23 6.64
CA TRP A 34 -7.43 4.19 7.84
C TRP A 34 -8.74 3.40 7.64
N LEU A 35 -9.35 3.46 6.46
CA LEU A 35 -10.50 2.62 6.07
C LEU A 35 -10.08 1.14 5.94
N GLN A 36 -8.85 0.89 5.46
CA GLN A 36 -8.27 -0.45 5.35
C GLN A 36 -8.02 -1.08 6.73
N VAL A 37 -7.47 -0.32 7.68
CA VAL A 37 -7.37 -0.69 9.11
C VAL A 37 -8.74 -1.09 9.67
N ARG A 38 -9.80 -0.37 9.27
CA ARG A 38 -11.20 -0.61 9.68
C ARG A 38 -11.94 -1.72 8.92
N GLU A 39 -11.27 -2.51 8.06
CA GLU A 39 -11.89 -3.55 7.22
C GLU A 39 -12.99 -3.02 6.25
N SER A 40 -12.99 -1.71 5.97
CA SER A 40 -14.00 -1.09 5.09
C SER A 40 -13.62 -1.20 3.61
N HIS A 41 -14.54 -1.71 2.78
CA HIS A 41 -14.34 -1.82 1.32
C HIS A 41 -14.21 -0.46 0.61
N TRP A 42 -14.56 0.66 1.27
CA TRP A 42 -14.35 2.01 0.74
C TRP A 42 -12.88 2.44 0.73
N ASN A 43 -11.97 1.68 1.35
CA ASN A 43 -10.54 1.95 1.22
C ASN A 43 -10.10 1.93 -0.26
N TRP A 44 -10.58 0.96 -1.05
CA TRP A 44 -10.09 0.71 -2.40
C TRP A 44 -10.27 1.88 -3.37
N PRO A 45 -11.47 2.47 -3.54
CA PRO A 45 -11.63 3.66 -4.38
C PRO A 45 -10.89 4.89 -3.83
N VAL A 46 -10.71 5.02 -2.51
CA VAL A 46 -9.97 6.13 -1.90
C VAL A 46 -8.45 6.00 -2.13
N GLN A 47 -7.91 4.79 -2.00
CA GLN A 47 -6.53 4.44 -2.37
C GLN A 47 -6.29 4.62 -3.87
N LEU A 48 -7.26 4.29 -4.72
CA LEU A 48 -7.20 4.50 -6.18
C LEU A 48 -7.08 5.98 -6.52
N VAL A 49 -7.90 6.86 -5.91
CA VAL A 49 -7.77 8.32 -6.05
C VAL A 49 -6.41 8.80 -5.55
N SER A 50 -5.94 8.31 -4.40
CA SER A 50 -4.61 8.63 -3.87
C SER A 50 -3.49 8.31 -4.87
N SER A 51 -3.43 7.08 -5.40
CA SER A 51 -2.38 6.70 -6.36
C SER A 51 -2.53 7.38 -7.71
N ALA A 52 -3.74 7.62 -8.21
CA ALA A 52 -3.94 8.38 -9.45
C ALA A 52 -3.40 9.82 -9.35
N VAL A 53 -3.48 10.43 -8.17
CA VAL A 53 -2.86 11.73 -7.89
C VAL A 53 -1.34 11.61 -7.71
N TYR A 54 -0.85 10.57 -7.02
CA TYR A 54 0.58 10.34 -6.84
C TYR A 54 1.33 9.98 -8.14
N VAL A 55 0.68 9.39 -9.15
CA VAL A 55 1.24 9.27 -10.51
C VAL A 55 1.68 10.64 -11.05
N ILE A 56 0.88 11.69 -10.84
CA ILE A 56 1.19 13.04 -11.31
C ILE A 56 2.39 13.61 -10.54
N VAL A 57 2.40 13.49 -9.21
CA VAL A 57 3.46 13.99 -8.33
C VAL A 57 4.81 13.32 -8.64
N PHE A 58 4.84 11.98 -8.74
CA PHE A 58 6.07 11.24 -9.02
C PHE A 58 6.57 11.46 -10.45
N PHE A 59 5.68 11.63 -11.44
CA PHE A 59 6.07 11.96 -12.81
C PHE A 59 6.71 13.36 -12.89
N GLN A 60 6.16 14.36 -12.19
CA GLN A 60 6.77 15.69 -12.07
C GLN A 60 8.14 15.64 -11.38
N ALA A 61 8.27 14.82 -10.32
CA ALA A 61 9.53 14.56 -9.63
C ALA A 61 10.53 13.67 -10.41
N ARG A 62 10.17 13.21 -11.62
CA ARG A 62 10.94 12.26 -12.46
C ARG A 62 11.26 10.91 -11.79
N LEU A 63 10.48 10.52 -10.79
CA LEU A 63 10.57 9.22 -10.12
C LEU A 63 9.76 8.19 -10.93
N PHE A 64 10.32 7.73 -12.05
CA PHE A 64 9.62 6.87 -12.99
C PHE A 64 9.24 5.51 -12.39
N ALA A 65 10.06 4.92 -11.52
CA ALA A 65 9.73 3.69 -10.81
C ALA A 65 8.48 3.85 -9.92
N ASP A 66 8.45 4.88 -9.06
CA ASP A 66 7.28 5.22 -8.23
C ASP A 66 6.04 5.56 -9.06
N THR A 67 6.23 6.22 -10.21
CA THR A 67 5.15 6.52 -11.17
C THR A 67 4.54 5.23 -11.71
N THR A 68 5.36 4.32 -12.23
CA THR A 68 4.93 3.02 -12.76
C THR A 68 4.27 2.17 -11.67
N LEU A 69 4.82 2.13 -10.45
CA LEU A 69 4.22 1.44 -9.32
C LEU A 69 2.82 1.99 -9.00
N ASN A 70 2.63 3.31 -9.02
CA ASN A 70 1.32 3.89 -8.75
C ASN A 70 0.30 3.65 -9.90
N VAL A 71 0.75 3.52 -11.15
CA VAL A 71 -0.11 3.05 -12.26
C VAL A 71 -0.55 1.59 -12.02
N LEU A 72 0.37 0.71 -11.60
CA LEU A 72 0.05 -0.68 -11.25
C LEU A 72 -0.90 -0.75 -10.04
N TYR A 73 -0.69 0.08 -9.03
CA TYR A 73 -1.57 0.22 -7.88
C TYR A 73 -3.00 0.63 -8.30
N VAL A 74 -3.20 1.58 -9.20
CA VAL A 74 -4.54 1.98 -9.68
C VAL A 74 -5.31 0.78 -10.25
N VAL A 75 -4.67 -0.06 -11.05
CA VAL A 75 -5.28 -1.29 -11.61
C VAL A 75 -5.56 -2.31 -10.50
N LEU A 76 -4.60 -2.56 -9.62
CA LEU A 76 -4.73 -3.54 -8.53
C LEU A 76 -5.74 -3.11 -7.45
N TYR A 77 -5.92 -1.81 -7.22
CA TYR A 77 -6.93 -1.31 -6.29
C TYR A 77 -8.35 -1.56 -6.81
N ALA A 78 -8.59 -1.46 -8.12
CA ALA A 78 -9.88 -1.82 -8.71
C ALA A 78 -10.19 -3.32 -8.57
N LEU A 79 -9.19 -4.19 -8.76
CA LEU A 79 -9.32 -5.64 -8.57
C LEU A 79 -9.52 -6.02 -7.09
N GLY A 80 -8.80 -5.38 -6.17
CA GLY A 80 -8.99 -5.56 -4.73
C GLY A 80 -10.37 -5.14 -4.26
N TRP A 81 -10.93 -4.05 -4.81
CA TRP A 81 -12.31 -3.63 -4.54
C TRP A 81 -13.32 -4.71 -4.93
N TYR A 82 -13.16 -5.29 -6.13
CA TYR A 82 -13.98 -6.39 -6.61
C TYR A 82 -13.86 -7.64 -5.71
N TRP A 83 -12.64 -8.03 -5.29
CA TRP A 83 -12.46 -9.15 -4.36
C TRP A 83 -13.08 -8.89 -2.99
N TRP A 84 -13.05 -7.66 -2.48
CA TRP A 84 -13.64 -7.32 -1.19
C TRP A 84 -15.17 -7.22 -1.23
N LEU A 85 -15.75 -6.80 -2.36
CA LEU A 85 -17.21 -6.74 -2.54
C LEU A 85 -17.85 -8.09 -2.91
N ARG A 86 -17.14 -8.95 -3.65
CA ARG A 86 -17.74 -10.16 -4.28
C ARG A 86 -16.93 -11.45 -4.10
N GLY A 87 -15.69 -11.38 -3.62
CA GLY A 87 -14.88 -12.58 -3.34
C GLY A 87 -15.38 -13.36 -2.13
N GLY A 88 -14.83 -14.56 -1.93
CA GLY A 88 -15.18 -15.44 -0.82
C GLY A 88 -16.42 -16.31 -1.07
N THR A 89 -16.60 -17.35 -0.24
CA THR A 89 -17.74 -18.28 -0.33
C THR A 89 -19.06 -17.55 -0.10
N HIS A 90 -20.04 -17.79 -0.99
CA HIS A 90 -21.36 -17.15 -1.00
C HIS A 90 -21.34 -15.60 -1.05
N GLY A 91 -20.30 -15.00 -1.65
CA GLY A 91 -20.26 -13.55 -1.94
C GLY A 91 -20.20 -12.63 -0.72
N ARG A 92 -19.79 -13.14 0.45
CA ARG A 92 -19.74 -12.36 1.71
C ARG A 92 -18.45 -11.53 1.89
N GLY A 93 -17.70 -11.32 0.81
CA GLY A 93 -16.35 -10.76 0.84
C GLY A 93 -15.31 -11.78 1.32
N VAL A 94 -14.04 -11.53 1.01
CA VAL A 94 -12.92 -12.26 1.63
C VAL A 94 -12.90 -11.93 3.13
N GLN A 95 -12.54 -12.90 3.98
CA GLN A 95 -12.43 -12.74 5.44
C GLN A 95 -10.95 -12.60 5.85
N ILE A 96 -10.69 -11.94 6.98
CA ILE A 96 -9.34 -11.84 7.55
C ILE A 96 -8.84 -13.24 7.93
N GLY A 97 -7.60 -13.57 7.56
CA GLY A 97 -6.96 -14.84 7.88
C GLY A 97 -5.43 -14.75 7.89
N HIS A 98 -4.78 -15.85 8.28
CA HIS A 98 -3.32 -15.99 8.24
C HIS A 98 -2.87 -16.67 6.94
N VAL A 99 -1.74 -16.24 6.40
CA VAL A 99 -1.05 -16.95 5.31
C VAL A 99 -0.37 -18.22 5.83
N GLY A 100 -0.57 -19.35 5.16
CA GLY A 100 0.14 -20.59 5.48
C GLY A 100 1.62 -20.51 5.09
N TRP A 101 2.50 -21.20 5.83
CA TRP A 101 3.96 -21.16 5.59
C TRP A 101 4.37 -21.58 4.17
N ARG A 102 3.62 -22.48 3.52
CA ARG A 102 3.86 -22.88 2.12
C ARG A 102 3.65 -21.72 1.15
N PRO A 103 2.49 -21.02 1.13
CA PRO A 103 2.35 -19.74 0.44
C PRO A 103 3.39 -18.68 0.80
N VAL A 104 3.88 -18.58 2.05
CA VAL A 104 4.98 -17.64 2.38
C VAL A 104 6.25 -18.00 1.62
N ALA A 105 6.67 -19.26 1.63
CA ALA A 105 7.86 -19.71 0.90
C ALA A 105 7.73 -19.49 -0.61
N ILE A 106 6.54 -19.71 -1.18
CA ILE A 106 6.25 -19.42 -2.59
C ILE A 106 6.31 -17.92 -2.87
N LEU A 107 5.69 -17.07 -2.04
CA LEU A 107 5.73 -15.61 -2.22
C LEU A 107 7.13 -15.03 -2.02
N ALA A 108 7.94 -15.60 -1.13
CA ALA A 108 9.35 -15.24 -0.98
C ALA A 108 10.16 -15.63 -2.22
N ALA A 109 9.99 -16.84 -2.75
CA ALA A 109 10.65 -17.28 -3.99
C ALA A 109 10.23 -16.44 -5.21
N VAL A 110 8.93 -16.14 -5.35
CA VAL A 110 8.41 -15.22 -6.37
C VAL A 110 8.92 -13.80 -6.16
N GLY A 111 9.07 -13.35 -4.92
CA GLY A 111 9.65 -12.05 -4.57
C GLY A 111 11.11 -11.95 -4.99
N VAL A 112 11.94 -12.96 -4.70
CA VAL A 112 13.34 -13.02 -5.13
C VAL A 112 13.46 -13.10 -6.65
N ALA A 113 12.73 -14.00 -7.30
CA ALA A 113 12.76 -14.17 -8.75
C ALA A 113 12.26 -12.93 -9.50
N GLY A 114 11.16 -12.33 -9.02
CA GLY A 114 10.62 -11.08 -9.55
C GLY A 114 11.57 -9.90 -9.36
N THR A 115 12.19 -9.78 -8.18
CA THR A 115 13.18 -8.74 -7.91
C THR A 115 14.39 -8.91 -8.82
N ALA A 116 14.92 -10.12 -9.00
CA ALA A 116 16.03 -10.39 -9.90
C ALA A 116 15.69 -10.06 -11.36
N GLY A 117 14.55 -10.52 -11.88
CA GLY A 117 14.10 -10.24 -13.25
C GLY A 117 13.86 -8.75 -13.48
N MET A 118 13.23 -8.05 -12.53
CA MET A 118 13.01 -6.61 -12.61
C MET A 118 14.32 -5.82 -12.47
N THR A 119 15.28 -6.27 -11.65
CA THR A 119 16.61 -5.66 -11.55
C THR A 119 17.35 -5.74 -12.89
N VAL A 120 17.32 -6.90 -13.57
CA VAL A 120 17.94 -7.08 -14.90
C VAL A 120 17.28 -6.15 -15.92
N PHE A 121 15.95 -6.05 -15.93
CA PHE A 121 15.22 -5.12 -16.81
C PHE A 121 15.57 -3.64 -16.53
N LEU A 122 15.51 -3.21 -15.26
CA LEU A 122 15.83 -1.85 -14.84
C LEU A 122 17.30 -1.47 -15.15
N THR A 123 18.22 -2.42 -15.01
CA THR A 123 19.62 -2.23 -15.40
C THR A 123 19.76 -2.02 -16.91
N ALA A 124 19.03 -2.78 -17.73
CA ALA A 124 19.05 -2.63 -19.19
C ALA A 124 18.48 -1.28 -19.67
N VAL A 125 17.50 -0.70 -18.97
CA VAL A 125 16.97 0.65 -19.24
C VAL A 125 17.72 1.78 -18.51
N HIS A 126 18.88 1.47 -17.91
CA HIS A 126 19.79 2.43 -17.26
C HIS A 126 19.12 3.20 -16.09
N ASP A 127 18.32 2.51 -15.28
CA ASP A 127 17.72 3.08 -14.07
C ASP A 127 18.76 3.48 -12.99
N SER A 128 18.38 4.44 -12.14
CA SER A 128 19.23 5.03 -11.10
C SER A 128 19.51 4.12 -9.88
N ALA A 129 18.62 3.18 -9.56
CA ALA A 129 18.77 2.29 -8.41
C ALA A 129 18.15 0.89 -8.66
N PRO A 130 18.56 0.15 -9.72
CA PRO A 130 17.78 -0.96 -10.27
C PRO A 130 17.36 -2.05 -9.28
N LEU A 131 18.21 -2.36 -8.31
CA LEU A 131 17.95 -3.38 -7.28
C LEU A 131 17.00 -2.87 -6.19
N LEU A 132 17.14 -1.61 -5.78
CA LEU A 132 16.28 -1.01 -4.75
C LEU A 132 14.86 -0.84 -5.28
N ASP A 133 14.73 -0.28 -6.48
CA ASP A 133 13.44 0.05 -7.10
C ASP A 133 12.70 -1.23 -7.57
N ALA A 134 13.44 -2.28 -7.96
CA ALA A 134 12.88 -3.62 -8.13
C ALA A 134 12.38 -4.21 -6.80
N LEU A 135 13.17 -4.15 -5.74
CA LEU A 135 12.84 -4.72 -4.43
C LEU A 135 11.61 -4.03 -3.81
N THR A 136 11.56 -2.70 -3.81
CA THR A 136 10.43 -1.93 -3.28
C THR A 136 9.16 -2.14 -4.11
N THR A 137 9.27 -2.24 -5.45
CA THR A 137 8.15 -2.55 -6.34
C THR A 137 7.61 -3.96 -6.11
N VAL A 138 8.46 -5.00 -6.17
CA VAL A 138 8.00 -6.39 -6.07
C VAL A 138 7.44 -6.68 -4.68
N THR A 139 8.09 -6.17 -3.63
CA THR A 139 7.59 -6.30 -2.25
C THR A 139 6.27 -5.55 -2.05
N SER A 140 6.11 -4.36 -2.66
CA SER A 140 4.84 -3.61 -2.70
C SER A 140 3.70 -4.39 -3.36
N LEU A 141 3.95 -5.02 -4.51
CA LEU A 141 2.94 -5.78 -5.25
C LEU A 141 2.51 -7.02 -4.46
N ILE A 142 3.43 -7.68 -3.76
CA ILE A 142 3.13 -8.78 -2.83
C ILE A 142 2.30 -8.27 -1.63
N ALA A 143 2.67 -7.14 -1.02
CA ALA A 143 1.93 -6.55 0.10
C ALA A 143 0.49 -6.19 -0.29
N LEU A 144 0.30 -5.64 -1.50
CA LEU A 144 -1.02 -5.28 -2.04
C LEU A 144 -1.85 -6.53 -2.38
N PHE A 145 -1.25 -7.57 -2.95
CA PHE A 145 -1.93 -8.85 -3.20
C PHE A 145 -2.38 -9.50 -1.88
N LEU A 146 -1.49 -9.62 -0.89
CA LEU A 146 -1.82 -10.14 0.44
C LEU A 146 -2.99 -9.36 1.08
N MET A 147 -2.98 -8.03 0.96
CA MET A 147 -4.05 -7.18 1.49
C MET A 147 -5.38 -7.33 0.73
N GLY A 148 -5.33 -7.48 -0.59
CA GLY A 148 -6.48 -7.85 -1.43
C GLY A 148 -7.10 -9.19 -1.04
N ARG A 149 -6.29 -10.11 -0.50
CA ARG A 149 -6.71 -11.40 0.07
C ARG A 149 -7.02 -11.36 1.57
N LYS A 150 -7.02 -10.19 2.22
CA LYS A 150 -7.17 -9.98 3.68
C LYS A 150 -6.23 -10.85 4.54
N LEU A 151 -5.02 -11.12 4.06
CA LEU A 151 -4.03 -11.87 4.82
C LEU A 151 -3.35 -10.92 5.82
N PHE A 152 -3.36 -11.30 7.09
CA PHE A 152 -2.88 -10.50 8.22
C PHE A 152 -1.43 -10.03 8.04
N GLU A 153 -0.60 -10.88 7.44
CA GLU A 153 0.84 -10.66 7.25
C GLU A 153 1.15 -9.54 6.26
N ALA A 154 0.17 -9.10 5.45
CA ALA A 154 0.29 -7.92 4.60
C ALA A 154 0.77 -6.70 5.39
N TRP A 155 0.27 -6.51 6.62
CA TRP A 155 0.64 -5.36 7.45
C TRP A 155 2.12 -5.33 7.84
N TRP A 156 2.75 -6.49 8.08
CA TRP A 156 4.20 -6.56 8.35
C TRP A 156 5.01 -6.13 7.12
N VAL A 157 4.60 -6.59 5.93
CA VAL A 157 5.23 -6.19 4.66
C VAL A 157 5.05 -4.69 4.42
N TRP A 158 3.85 -4.14 4.67
CA TRP A 158 3.61 -2.69 4.58
C TRP A 158 4.45 -1.88 5.57
N ILE A 159 4.68 -2.33 6.81
CA ILE A 159 5.57 -1.61 7.74
C ILE A 159 6.99 -1.55 7.17
N ALA A 160 7.55 -2.68 6.72
CA ALA A 160 8.89 -2.72 6.15
C ALA A 160 9.04 -1.84 4.89
N VAL A 161 8.10 -1.98 3.95
CA VAL A 161 8.09 -1.20 2.70
C VAL A 161 7.93 0.30 2.98
N ASN A 162 7.03 0.70 3.86
CA ASN A 162 6.84 2.11 4.20
C ASN A 162 8.09 2.73 4.84
N LEU A 163 8.80 2.00 5.71
CA LEU A 163 10.05 2.50 6.32
C LEU A 163 11.18 2.70 5.28
N VAL A 164 11.28 1.83 4.27
CA VAL A 164 12.22 2.01 3.14
C VAL A 164 11.85 3.26 2.34
N TYR A 165 10.57 3.46 2.04
CA TYR A 165 10.09 4.65 1.32
C TYR A 165 10.27 5.97 2.10
N VAL A 166 10.16 5.97 3.43
CA VAL A 166 10.51 7.14 4.26
C VAL A 166 11.96 7.55 4.00
N GLY A 167 12.91 6.60 4.04
CA GLY A 167 14.31 6.87 3.73
C GLY A 167 14.52 7.36 2.29
N LEU A 168 13.92 6.67 1.32
CA LEU A 168 14.01 7.00 -0.10
C LEU A 168 13.51 8.43 -0.38
N TYR A 169 12.32 8.80 0.08
CA TYR A 169 11.75 10.13 -0.19
C TYR A 169 12.44 11.26 0.57
N VAL A 170 13.05 11.01 1.73
CA VAL A 170 13.95 11.99 2.38
C VAL A 170 15.19 12.27 1.51
N THR A 171 15.81 11.23 0.92
CA THR A 171 16.96 11.41 0.00
C THR A 171 16.60 11.97 -1.38
N ARG A 172 15.32 12.25 -1.64
CA ARG A 172 14.81 12.87 -2.87
C ARG A 172 14.10 14.22 -2.58
N ASP A 173 14.30 14.80 -1.39
CA ASP A 173 13.66 16.05 -0.90
C ASP A 173 12.11 16.07 -0.90
N LEU A 174 11.46 14.90 -1.01
CA LEU A 174 10.00 14.77 -1.00
C LEU A 174 9.45 14.64 0.44
N TYR A 175 9.75 15.62 1.29
CA TYR A 175 9.47 15.59 2.74
C TYR A 175 7.99 15.34 3.09
N LEU A 176 7.03 15.87 2.31
CA LEU A 176 5.60 15.61 2.53
C LEU A 176 5.22 14.15 2.23
N THR A 177 5.82 13.56 1.20
CA THR A 177 5.62 12.14 0.85
C THR A 177 6.33 11.22 1.85
N ALA A 178 7.53 11.58 2.33
CA ALA A 178 8.16 10.89 3.44
C ALA A 178 7.28 10.91 4.71
N LEU A 179 6.67 12.05 5.04
CA LEU A 179 5.71 12.15 6.15
C LEU A 179 4.46 11.27 5.93
N LEU A 180 3.95 11.19 4.70
CA LEU A 180 2.83 10.30 4.37
C LEU A 180 3.17 8.83 4.63
N TYR A 181 4.32 8.37 4.16
CA TYR A 181 4.74 6.97 4.32
C TYR A 181 5.11 6.65 5.78
N ALA A 182 5.62 7.61 6.56
CA ALA A 182 5.75 7.47 8.01
C ALA A 182 4.39 7.29 8.71
N ILE A 183 3.36 8.03 8.27
CA ILE A 183 1.97 7.86 8.73
C ILE A 183 1.40 6.51 8.28
N PHE A 184 1.73 6.02 7.07
CA PHE A 184 1.34 4.69 6.62
C PHE A 184 1.99 3.57 7.45
N ALA A 185 3.27 3.70 7.82
CA ALA A 185 3.91 2.76 8.74
C ALA A 185 3.19 2.74 10.10
N ALA A 186 2.91 3.91 10.69
CA ALA A 186 2.20 4.03 11.96
C ALA A 186 0.76 3.45 11.88
N LEU A 187 0.00 3.77 10.82
CA LEU A 187 -1.32 3.19 10.59
C LEU A 187 -1.25 1.67 10.35
N SER A 188 -0.17 1.15 9.76
CA SER A 188 0.00 -0.29 9.56
C SER A 188 0.21 -1.04 10.88
N VAL A 189 0.87 -0.43 11.87
CA VAL A 189 0.95 -0.95 13.24
C VAL A 189 -0.42 -0.95 13.92
N VAL A 190 -1.25 0.08 13.72
CA VAL A 190 -2.65 0.08 14.18
C VAL A 190 -3.47 -1.01 13.45
N GLY A 191 -3.19 -1.24 12.16
CA GLY A 191 -3.75 -2.33 11.35
C GLY A 191 -3.50 -3.71 11.95
N LEU A 192 -2.25 -4.03 12.28
CA LEU A 192 -1.91 -5.25 13.03
C LEU A 192 -2.73 -5.36 14.32
N GLN A 193 -2.73 -4.32 15.15
CA GLN A 193 -3.42 -4.35 16.45
C GLN A 193 -4.95 -4.47 16.34
N GLN A 194 -5.56 -3.95 15.26
CA GLN A 194 -7.00 -4.09 15.02
C GLN A 194 -7.33 -5.46 14.42
N TRP A 195 -6.58 -5.92 13.43
CA TRP A 195 -6.85 -7.19 12.73
C TRP A 195 -6.56 -8.41 13.61
N HIS A 196 -5.53 -8.35 14.47
CA HIS A 196 -5.28 -9.37 15.49
C HIS A 196 -6.46 -9.50 16.47
N ARG A 197 -7.07 -8.37 16.87
CA ARG A 197 -8.28 -8.37 17.70
C ARG A 197 -9.51 -8.92 16.96
N LEU A 198 -9.65 -8.64 15.66
CA LEU A 198 -10.72 -9.21 14.84
C LEU A 198 -10.57 -10.73 14.65
N LEU A 199 -9.35 -11.24 14.49
CA LEU A 199 -9.04 -12.67 14.41
C LEU A 199 -9.31 -13.41 15.74
N ALA A 200 -8.98 -12.79 16.88
CA ALA A 200 -9.28 -13.38 18.19
C ALA A 200 -10.79 -13.49 18.48
N VAL A 201 -11.62 -12.60 17.92
CA VAL A 201 -13.09 -12.61 18.07
C VAL A 201 -13.80 -13.44 17.00
N ARG A 202 -13.19 -13.59 15.82
CA ARG A 202 -13.66 -14.44 14.71
C ARG A 202 -12.66 -15.59 14.53
N PRO A 203 -12.73 -16.66 15.36
CA PRO A 203 -11.89 -17.83 15.14
C PRO A 203 -12.08 -18.35 13.70
N PRO A 204 -11.03 -18.90 13.07
CA PRO A 204 -11.18 -19.57 11.79
C PRO A 204 -12.31 -20.59 11.89
N ARG A 205 -13.18 -20.65 10.88
CA ARG A 205 -14.07 -21.80 10.75
C ARG A 205 -13.19 -23.02 10.56
N GLU A 206 -13.21 -23.91 11.55
CA GLU A 206 -12.80 -25.30 11.37
C GLU A 206 -13.51 -25.85 10.13
N ALA A 207 -12.82 -26.69 9.38
CA ALA A 207 -13.37 -27.26 8.16
C ALA A 207 -14.45 -28.30 8.53
N THR A 208 -15.69 -27.84 8.72
CA THR A 208 -16.87 -28.68 8.94
C THR A 208 -17.31 -29.33 7.62
N ALA A 209 -16.43 -30.16 7.07
CA ALA A 209 -16.61 -31.16 6.03
C ALA A 209 -15.41 -32.13 6.18
N GLY A 210 -15.59 -33.44 6.43
CA GLY A 210 -16.78 -34.25 6.25
C GLY A 210 -16.73 -34.95 4.91
#